data_AF-A0A922YZ32-F1
#
_entry.id   AF-A0A922YZ32-F1
#
_cell.length_a   1.000
_cell.length_b   1.000
_cell.length_c   1.000
_cell.angle_alpha   90.00
_cell.angle_beta   90.00
_cell.angle_gamma   90.00
#
_symmetry.space_group_name_H-M   'P 1'
#
loop_
_entity.id
_entity.type
_entity.pdbx_description
1 polymer ?
#
loop_
_entity_poly.entity_id
_entity_poly.type
_entity_poly.pdbx_seq_one_letter_code
_entity_poly.pdbx_strand_id
1 'polypeptide(L)' 'TDPLIYRFYEMVMVNGPAWKALIEEEFGDGIMSAIDFNIEFEREPNPKGDRVKIGMSGKFLPYKYYGNEQGIPDYGFKEA' A
#
# COMPACT_ATOMS: atom_id res chain seq x y z
N THR A 1 24.01 -9.59 1.41
CA THR A 1 22.84 -8.81 0.96
C THR A 1 23.15 -7.34 1.04
N ASP A 2 22.55 -6.52 0.19
CA ASP A 2 22.78 -5.07 0.17
C ASP A 2 22.05 -4.38 1.35
N PRO A 3 22.76 -3.58 2.18
CA PRO A 3 22.16 -2.97 3.37
C PRO A 3 21.04 -1.97 3.07
N LEU A 4 21.12 -1.22 1.97
CA LEU A 4 20.10 -0.24 1.60
C LEU A 4 18.81 -0.95 1.18
N ILE A 5 18.93 -1.98 0.35
CA ILE A 5 17.79 -2.82 -0.06
C ILE A 5 17.17 -3.52 1.16
N TYR A 6 17.99 -4.02 2.09
CA TYR A 6 17.48 -4.71 3.28
C TYR A 6 16.59 -3.82 4.15
N ARG A 7 16.85 -2.50 4.22
CA ARG A 7 16.00 -1.56 4.98
C ARG A 7 14.59 -1.44 4.42
N PHE A 8 14.41 -1.59 3.11
CA PHE A 8 13.07 -1.61 2.51
C PHE A 8 12.30 -2.88 2.92
N TYR A 9 12.96 -4.04 2.92
CA TYR A 9 12.35 -5.27 3.41
C TYR A 9 11.94 -5.17 4.88
N GLU A 10 12.82 -4.65 5.75
CA GLU A 10 12.53 -4.45 7.17
C GLU A 10 11.36 -3.48 7.39
N MET A 11 11.31 -2.38 6.62
CA MET A 11 10.21 -1.42 6.68
C MET A 11 8.86 -2.07 6.36
N VAL A 12 8.79 -2.88 5.31
CA VAL A 12 7.58 -3.62 4.93
C VAL A 12 7.23 -4.68 5.98
N MET A 13 8.21 -5.42 6.50
CA MET A 13 7.94 -6.45 7.51
C MET A 13 7.39 -5.87 8.82
N VAL A 14 7.89 -4.71 9.26
CA VAL A 14 7.46 -4.06 10.50
C VAL A 14 6.13 -3.35 10.33
N ASN A 15 5.94 -2.61 9.24
CA ASN A 15 4.78 -1.73 9.06
C ASN A 15 3.67 -2.32 8.19
N GLY A 16 3.94 -3.41 7.45
CA GLY A 16 3.01 -4.02 6.51
C GLY A 16 1.62 -4.31 7.09
N PRO A 17 1.49 -4.88 8.31
CA PRO A 17 0.17 -5.09 8.92
C PRO A 17 -0.60 -3.79 9.15
N ALA A 18 0.08 -2.71 9.57
CA ALA A 18 -0.55 -1.41 9.78
C ALA A 18 -0.97 -0.77 8.45
N TRP A 19 -0.12 -0.84 7.41
CA TRP A 19 -0.45 -0.34 6.08
C TRP A 19 -1.63 -1.09 5.46
N LYS A 20 -1.67 -2.43 5.60
CA LYS A 20 -2.81 -3.25 5.17
C LYS A 20 -4.10 -2.77 5.82
N ALA A 21 -4.10 -2.60 7.15
CA ALA A 21 -5.28 -2.15 7.88
C ALA A 21 -5.76 -0.77 7.40
N LEU A 22 -4.85 0.19 7.21
CA LEU A 22 -5.19 1.53 6.72
C LEU A 22 -5.74 1.51 5.28
N ILE A 23 -5.16 0.69 4.40
CA ILE A 23 -5.67 0.54 3.02
C ILE A 23 -7.06 -0.10 3.04
N GLU A 24 -7.28 -1.13 3.85
CA GLU A 24 -8.59 -1.78 3.94
C GLU A 24 -9.65 -0.88 4.58
N GLU A 25 -9.27 -0.09 5.59
CA GLU A 25 -10.16 0.89 6.23
C GLU A 25 -10.59 1.99 5.26
N GLU A 26 -9.69 2.45 4.38
CA GLU A 26 -9.97 3.55 3.45
C GLU A 26 -10.62 3.08 2.14
N PHE A 27 -10.12 2.00 1.53
CA PHE A 27 -10.48 1.56 0.17
C PHE A 27 -11.32 0.28 0.12
N GLY A 28 -11.24 -0.55 1.17
CA GLY A 28 -11.87 -1.87 1.25
C GLY A 28 -10.90 -3.03 1.00
N ASP A 29 -11.44 -4.23 0.86
CA ASP A 29 -10.69 -5.47 0.69
C ASP A 29 -10.17 -5.63 -0.75
N GLY A 30 -8.85 -5.53 -0.88
CA GLY A 30 -8.16 -5.53 -2.15
C GLY A 30 -6.67 -5.29 -1.99
N ILE A 31 -6.01 -4.90 -3.09
CA ILE A 31 -4.57 -4.59 -3.09
C ILE A 31 -4.27 -3.27 -3.77
N MET A 32 -3.18 -2.64 -3.34
CA MET A 32 -2.47 -1.66 -4.15
C MET A 32 -1.65 -2.41 -5.21
N SER A 33 -1.91 -2.15 -6.50
CA SER A 33 -1.15 -2.74 -7.60
C SER A 33 0.32 -2.31 -7.55
N ALA A 34 1.22 -3.23 -7.84
CA ALA A 34 2.65 -2.96 -8.09
C ALA A 34 3.00 -2.94 -9.60
N ILE A 35 1.99 -3.06 -10.49
CA ILE A 35 2.13 -3.00 -11.95
C ILE A 35 1.61 -1.66 -12.48
N ASP A 36 0.35 -1.33 -12.15
CA ASP A 36 -0.22 0.00 -12.40
C ASP A 36 0.14 0.88 -11.20
N PHE A 37 1.40 1.32 -11.20
CA PHE A 37 2.09 1.88 -10.05
C PHE A 37 3.11 2.93 -10.46
N ASN A 38 3.20 4.00 -9.68
CA ASN A 38 4.20 5.05 -9.80
C ASN A 38 4.98 5.18 -8.48
N ILE A 39 6.28 5.41 -8.61
CA ILE A 39 7.17 5.73 -7.49
C ILE A 39 8.04 6.93 -7.84
N GLU A 40 8.17 7.86 -6.89
CA GLU A 40 9.01 9.04 -7.01
C GLU A 40 9.98 9.15 -5.84
N PHE A 41 11.17 9.67 -6.11
CA PHE A 41 12.22 9.90 -5.14
C PHE A 41 12.60 11.37 -5.11
N GLU A 42 12.56 11.95 -3.92
CA GLU A 42 12.92 13.34 -3.69
C GLU A 42 13.93 13.42 -2.55
N ARG A 43 14.87 14.36 -2.66
CA ARG A 43 15.71 14.78 -1.54
C ARG A 43 14.92 15.78 -0.70
N GLU A 44 14.70 15.47 0.55
CA GLU A 44 14.05 16.36 1.51
C GLU A 44 15.10 17.00 2.44
N PRO A 45 15.36 18.32 2.35
CA PRO A 45 16.30 18.99 3.22
C PRO A 45 15.88 18.88 4.70
N ASN A 46 16.84 18.55 5.58
CA ASN A 46 16.56 18.49 7.02
C ASN A 46 17.75 18.99 7.84
N PRO A 47 17.53 19.76 8.93
CA PRO A 47 18.62 20.31 9.75
C PRO A 47 19.62 19.28 10.30
N LYS A 48 19.23 18.00 10.40
CA LYS A 48 20.08 16.90 10.89
C LYS A 48 20.67 16.04 9.77
N GLY A 49 20.58 16.48 8.52
CA GLY A 49 21.01 15.75 7.33
C GLY A 49 19.80 15.35 6.47
N ASP A 50 19.95 15.53 5.16
CA ASP A 50 18.87 15.30 4.19
C ASP A 50 18.25 13.91 4.28
N ARG A 51 16.97 13.85 3.95
CA ARG A 51 16.15 12.64 3.98
C ARG A 51 15.85 12.19 2.55
N VAL A 52 15.64 10.88 2.40
CA VAL A 52 15.10 10.30 1.18
C VAL A 52 13.58 10.26 1.35
N LYS A 53 12.86 11.08 0.58
CA LYS A 53 11.40 11.07 0.53
C LYS A 53 10.95 10.20 -0.64
N ILE A 54 9.99 9.34 -0.38
CA ILE A 54 9.46 8.39 -1.37
C ILE A 54 7.95 8.57 -1.44
N GLY A 55 7.45 8.91 -2.64
CA GLY A 55 6.02 8.88 -2.95
C GLY A 55 5.69 7.59 -3.69
N MET A 56 4.64 6.88 -3.26
CA MET A 56 4.18 5.64 -3.88
C MET A 56 2.68 5.74 -4.15
N SER A 57 2.27 5.48 -5.39
CA SER A 57 0.87 5.49 -5.80
C SER A 57 0.59 4.30 -6.68
N GLY A 58 -0.28 3.39 -6.22
CA GLY A 58 -0.74 2.25 -7.01
C GLY A 58 -2.25 2.25 -7.16
N LYS A 59 -2.73 1.77 -8.31
CA LYS A 59 -4.16 1.57 -8.52
C LYS A 59 -4.69 0.54 -7.51
N PHE A 60 -5.77 0.89 -6.82
CA PHE A 60 -6.48 -0.06 -5.97
C PHE A 60 -7.25 -1.07 -6.83
N LEU A 61 -7.08 -2.35 -6.51
CA LEU A 61 -7.74 -3.47 -7.17
C LEU A 61 -8.55 -4.24 -6.12
N PRO A 62 -9.89 -4.09 -6.07
CA PRO A 62 -10.72 -4.83 -5.13
C PRO A 62 -10.71 -6.32 -5.49
N TYR A 63 -10.85 -7.17 -4.49
CA TYR A 63 -11.12 -8.58 -4.76
C TYR A 63 -12.55 -8.77 -5.24
N LYS A 64 -12.73 -9.74 -6.14
CA LYS A 64 -14.05 -10.20 -6.55
C LYS A 64 -14.50 -11.32 -5.62
N TYR A 65 -15.69 -11.18 -5.06
CA TYR A 65 -16.29 -12.24 -4.25
C TYR A 65 -17.09 -13.20 -5.15
N TYR A 66 -17.01 -14.50 -4.84
CA TYR A 66 -17.70 -15.55 -5.58
C TYR A 66 -18.64 -16.31 -4.63
N GLY A 67 -19.83 -16.67 -5.10
CA GLY A 67 -20.81 -17.44 -4.31
C GLY A 67 -21.62 -16.60 -3.34
N ASN A 68 -21.79 -15.30 -3.64
CA ASN A 68 -22.41 -14.34 -2.75
C ASN A 68 -23.86 -14.71 -2.42
N GLU A 69 -24.14 -14.91 -1.12
CA GLU A 69 -25.50 -14.96 -0.59
C GLU A 69 -26.14 -13.55 -0.69
N GLN A 70 -27.46 -13.47 -0.56
CA GLN A 70 -28.16 -12.17 -0.58
C GLN A 70 -27.60 -11.25 0.51
N GLY A 71 -26.99 -10.13 0.11
CA GLY A 71 -26.46 -9.11 1.00
C GLY A 71 -24.94 -8.97 1.05
N ILE A 72 -24.18 -9.80 0.33
CA ILE A 72 -22.72 -9.64 0.19
C ILE A 72 -22.41 -8.86 -1.12
N PRO A 73 -21.59 -7.80 -1.09
CA PRO A 73 -21.20 -7.05 -2.29
C PRO A 73 -20.49 -7.93 -3.33
N ASP A 74 -20.52 -7.55 -4.60
CA ASP A 74 -19.80 -8.27 -5.67
C ASP A 74 -18.27 -8.09 -5.59
N TYR A 75 -17.83 -6.98 -5.01
CA TYR A 75 -16.44 -6.58 -4.91
C TYR A 75 -16.14 -6.00 -3.53
N GLY A 76 -14.90 -6.16 -3.07
CA GLY A 76 -14.41 -5.63 -1.80
C GLY A 76 -14.24 -4.11 -1.74
N PHE A 77 -14.95 -3.32 -2.53
CA PHE A 77 -14.92 -1.87 -2.35
C PHE A 77 -15.58 -1.49 -1.02
N LYS A 78 -15.05 -0.45 -0.36
CA LYS A 78 -15.75 0.21 0.72
C LYS A 78 -17.04 0.86 0.19
N GLU A 79 -18.17 0.56 0.82
CA GLU A 79 -19.44 1.24 0.54
C GLU A 79 -19.34 2.70 1.02
N ALA A 80 -19.81 3.63 0.18
CA ALA A 80 -19.72 5.08 0.41
C ALA A 80 -20.74 5.58 1.45
#